data_AF-A0A2J6PJX3-F1
#
_entry.id   AF-A0A2J6PJX3-F1
#
_cell.length_a   1.000
_cell.length_b   1.000
_cell.length_c   1.000
_cell.angle_alpha   90.00
_cell.angle_beta   90.00
_cell.angle_gamma   90.00
#
_symmetry.space_group_name_H-M   'P 1'
#
loop_
_entity.id
_entity.type
_entity.pdbx_description
1 polymer ?
#
loop_
_entity_poly.entity_id
_entity_poly.type
_entity_poly.pdbx_seq_one_letter_code
_entity_poly.pdbx_strand_id
1 'polypeptide(L)'
;MACQTPEATDVSRSVLSIAKKSPKSDDGILMPVKHHNIKHPHSPFHYSNWCEHSNSMNQFIPWTSLCKERLRCNLQHLHAVISKDVAKTWNISELESPCQLVFGKPAGPPRGAVDKQFAPLEPRVKVYGKKA
;
A
#
# COMPACT_ATOMS: atom_id res chain seq x y z
N MET A 1 0.09 10.36 -37.14
CA MET A 1 -0.33 8.98 -37.45
C MET A 1 0.85 8.06 -37.21
N ALA A 2 0.89 7.39 -36.05
CA ALA A 2 1.91 6.40 -35.76
C ALA A 2 1.20 5.08 -35.47
N CYS A 3 1.50 4.12 -36.35
CA CYS A 3 1.00 2.76 -36.42
C CYS A 3 1.27 2.01 -35.11
N GLN A 4 0.22 1.57 -34.42
CA GLN A 4 0.34 0.59 -33.35
C GLN A 4 0.41 -0.79 -34.00
N THR A 5 1.58 -1.41 -34.02
CA THR A 5 1.71 -2.82 -34.35
C THR A 5 1.16 -3.67 -33.18
N PRO A 6 0.40 -4.74 -33.44
CA PRO A 6 -0.32 -5.49 -32.40
C PRO A 6 0.58 -6.26 -31.42
N GLU A 7 1.88 -6.35 -31.68
CA GLU A 7 2.84 -7.08 -30.86
C GLU A 7 3.27 -6.33 -29.59
N ALA A 8 3.31 -4.99 -29.63
CA ALA A 8 3.75 -4.18 -28.49
C ALA A 8 2.70 -4.10 -27.34
N THR A 9 1.44 -4.41 -27.66
CA THR A 9 0.35 -4.45 -26.68
C THR A 9 0.39 -5.67 -25.76
N ASP A 10 1.14 -6.73 -26.10
CA ASP A 10 1.15 -7.96 -25.29
C ASP A 10 2.17 -7.93 -24.14
N VAL A 11 3.15 -7.01 -24.19
CA VAL A 11 4.19 -6.86 -23.17
C VAL A 11 3.80 -5.83 -22.10
N SER A 12 2.82 -4.96 -22.38
CA SER A 12 2.24 -4.04 -21.40
C SER A 12 1.07 -4.67 -20.64
N ARG A 13 1.16 -5.96 -20.33
CA ARG A 13 0.26 -6.61 -19.38
C ARG A 13 0.59 -6.08 -18.00
N SER A 14 -0.18 -5.08 -17.59
CA SER A 14 -0.15 -4.49 -16.25
C SER A 14 0.02 -5.58 -15.19
N VAL A 15 0.86 -5.31 -14.19
CA VAL A 15 1.11 -6.18 -13.02
C VAL A 15 -0.20 -6.69 -12.38
N LEU A 16 -1.30 -5.94 -12.56
CA LEU A 16 -2.67 -6.26 -12.14
C LEU A 16 -3.33 -7.40 -12.93
N SER A 17 -2.99 -7.59 -14.20
CA SER A 17 -3.59 -8.63 -15.06
C SER A 17 -3.00 -10.02 -14.83
N ILE A 18 -1.74 -10.10 -14.37
CA ILE A 18 -1.09 -11.36 -13.98
C ILE A 18 -1.73 -11.93 -12.70
N ALA A 19 -2.14 -11.07 -11.76
CA ALA A 19 -2.80 -11.51 -10.53
C ALA A 19 -4.17 -12.16 -10.79
N LYS A 20 -4.92 -11.69 -11.78
CA LYS A 20 -6.32 -12.10 -12.01
C LYS A 20 -6.49 -13.43 -12.76
N LYS A 21 -5.41 -14.02 -13.28
CA LYS A 21 -5.41 -15.31 -14.02
C LYS A 21 -4.75 -16.47 -13.27
N SER A 22 -4.40 -16.30 -11.99
CA SER A 22 -3.87 -17.41 -11.21
C SER A 22 -5.01 -18.38 -10.85
N PRO A 23 -4.90 -19.70 -11.11
CA PRO A 23 -5.96 -20.69 -10.84
C PRO A 23 -6.20 -20.92 -9.33
N LYS A 24 -5.45 -20.22 -8.47
CA LYS A 24 -5.76 -20.10 -7.06
C LYS A 24 -6.39 -18.72 -6.88
N SER A 25 -7.71 -18.69 -6.73
CA SER A 25 -8.40 -17.49 -6.24
C SER A 25 -7.69 -17.00 -4.98
N ASP A 26 -7.66 -15.69 -4.76
CA ASP A 26 -6.98 -15.09 -3.61
C ASP A 26 -7.47 -15.66 -2.25
N ASP A 27 -8.64 -16.31 -2.23
CA ASP A 27 -9.17 -17.09 -1.10
C ASP A 27 -8.30 -18.30 -0.75
N GLY A 28 -7.70 -18.95 -1.75
CA GLY A 28 -6.85 -20.14 -1.60
C GLY A 28 -5.47 -19.86 -1.02
N ILE A 29 -5.06 -18.59 -0.87
CA ILE A 29 -3.84 -18.18 -0.17
C ILE A 29 -4.18 -17.75 1.27
N LEU A 30 -5.33 -17.13 1.48
CA LEU A 30 -5.79 -16.72 2.81
C LEU A 30 -6.06 -17.94 3.72
N MET A 31 -6.62 -19.01 3.14
CA MET A 31 -6.92 -20.26 3.85
C MET A 31 -5.66 -20.96 4.37
N PRO A 32 -4.63 -21.30 3.59
CA PRO A 32 -3.43 -21.97 4.09
C PRO A 32 -2.64 -21.11 5.08
N VAL A 33 -2.67 -19.78 4.97
CA VAL A 33 -2.05 -18.88 5.96
C VAL A 33 -2.78 -18.95 7.31
N LYS A 34 -4.12 -18.91 7.31
CA LYS A 34 -4.92 -19.11 8.53
C LYS A 34 -4.74 -20.52 9.10
N HIS A 35 -4.63 -21.54 8.25
CA HIS A 35 -4.37 -22.93 8.65
C HIS A 35 -2.91 -23.17 9.09
N HIS A 36 -1.93 -22.34 8.66
CA HIS A 36 -0.54 -22.42 9.10
C HIS A 36 -0.38 -21.93 10.55
N ASN A 37 -1.13 -20.89 10.94
CA ASN A 37 -1.25 -20.47 12.35
C ASN A 37 -1.88 -21.54 13.24
N ILE A 38 -2.75 -22.41 12.69
CA ILE A 38 -3.36 -23.53 13.40
C ILE A 38 -2.41 -24.74 13.47
N LYS A 39 -1.55 -24.96 12.46
CA LYS A 39 -0.60 -26.09 12.40
C LYS A 39 0.69 -25.88 13.19
N HIS A 40 1.09 -24.62 13.47
CA HIS A 40 2.32 -24.31 14.21
C HIS A 40 2.08 -23.30 15.33
N PRO A 41 1.44 -23.69 16.46
CA PRO A 41 1.13 -22.80 17.59
C PRO A 41 2.37 -22.27 18.34
N HIS A 42 3.58 -22.70 17.97
CA HIS A 42 4.85 -22.36 18.63
C HIS A 42 5.81 -21.55 17.77
N SER A 43 5.35 -20.97 16.65
CA SER A 43 6.17 -19.98 15.96
C SER A 43 5.67 -18.57 16.28
N PRO A 44 6.46 -17.72 16.95
CA PRO A 44 6.09 -16.33 17.26
C PRO A 44 6.15 -15.44 16.00
N PHE A 45 5.71 -15.93 14.85
CA PHE A 45 5.70 -15.16 13.61
C PHE A 45 4.59 -14.11 13.70
N HIS A 46 5.01 -12.85 13.80
CA HIS A 46 4.16 -11.65 13.82
C HIS A 46 3.52 -11.36 12.45
N TYR A 47 2.83 -12.35 11.87
CA TYR A 47 2.25 -12.26 10.52
C TYR A 47 1.37 -11.01 10.35
N SER A 48 0.53 -10.70 11.35
CA SER A 48 -0.32 -9.51 11.35
C SER A 48 0.47 -8.21 11.20
N ASN A 49 1.59 -8.06 11.91
CA ASN A 49 2.40 -6.84 11.87
C ASN A 49 3.08 -6.67 10.50
N TRP A 50 3.49 -7.78 9.87
CA TRP A 50 4.09 -7.74 8.56
C TRP A 50 3.10 -7.40 7.46
N CYS A 51 1.87 -7.87 7.57
CA CYS A 51 0.79 -7.44 6.67
C CYS A 51 0.59 -5.91 6.75
N GLU A 52 0.58 -5.35 7.96
CA GLU A 52 0.42 -3.91 8.17
C GLU A 52 1.63 -3.09 7.64
N HIS A 53 2.86 -3.56 7.89
CA HIS A 53 4.07 -2.94 7.34
C HIS A 53 4.10 -2.99 5.81
N SER A 54 3.73 -4.12 5.23
CA SER A 54 3.65 -4.30 3.77
C SER A 54 2.60 -3.36 3.17
N ASN A 55 1.43 -3.24 3.80
CA ASN A 55 0.40 -2.32 3.37
C ASN A 55 0.88 -0.85 3.45
N SER A 56 1.55 -0.49 4.54
CA SER A 56 2.13 0.86 4.72
C SER A 56 3.15 1.19 3.62
N MET A 57 4.02 0.24 3.27
CA MET A 57 5.00 0.44 2.21
C MET A 57 4.33 0.55 0.82
N ASN A 58 3.30 -0.27 0.57
CA ASN A 58 2.51 -0.22 -0.66
C ASN A 58 1.74 1.10 -0.84
N GLN A 59 1.47 1.84 0.23
CA GLN A 59 0.89 3.19 0.16
C GLN A 59 1.96 4.27 0.00
N PHE A 60 3.11 4.09 0.64
CA PHE A 60 4.22 5.04 0.59
C PHE A 60 4.87 5.13 -0.80
N ILE A 61 5.05 3.99 -1.47
CA ILE A 61 5.61 3.93 -2.83
C ILE A 61 4.82 4.80 -3.82
N PRO A 62 3.50 4.61 -4.02
CA PRO A 62 2.73 5.43 -4.95
C PRO A 62 2.66 6.88 -4.49
N TRP A 63 2.61 7.17 -3.18
CA TRP A 63 2.67 8.56 -2.70
C TRP A 63 3.92 9.26 -3.23
N THR A 64 5.11 8.68 -3.01
CA THR A 64 6.37 9.29 -3.47
C THR A 64 6.46 9.37 -4.98
N SER A 65 5.92 8.38 -5.70
CA SER A 65 5.85 8.40 -7.18
C SER A 65 4.97 9.53 -7.69
N LEU A 66 3.77 9.69 -7.14
CA LEU A 66 2.84 10.77 -7.51
C LEU A 66 3.42 12.14 -7.16
N CYS A 67 4.12 12.27 -6.03
CA CYS A 67 4.82 13.50 -5.69
C CYS A 67 5.94 13.88 -6.67
N LYS A 68 6.65 12.88 -7.25
CA LYS A 68 7.62 13.15 -8.33
C LYS A 68 6.94 13.70 -9.59
N GLU A 69 5.72 13.26 -9.87
CA GLU A 69 4.89 13.75 -11.00
C GLU A 69 4.19 15.10 -10.72
N ARG A 70 4.60 15.82 -9.66
CA ARG A 70 4.01 17.09 -9.21
C ARG A 70 2.55 16.99 -8.75
N LEU A 71 2.09 15.78 -8.43
CA LEU A 71 0.81 15.57 -7.75
C LEU A 71 1.01 15.67 -6.23
N ARG A 72 -0.05 16.01 -5.52
CA ARG A 72 -0.09 15.96 -4.05
C ARG A 72 -1.04 14.87 -3.61
N CYS A 73 -0.66 14.21 -2.53
CA CYS A 73 -1.44 13.14 -1.93
C CYS A 73 -1.73 13.43 -0.46
N ASN A 74 -2.79 12.82 0.06
CA ASN A 74 -3.15 12.81 1.46
C ASN A 74 -3.70 11.42 1.81
N LEU A 75 -3.29 10.88 2.95
CA LEU A 75 -3.75 9.58 3.45
C LEU A 75 -4.83 9.78 4.49
N GLN A 76 -5.99 9.18 4.26
CA GLN A 76 -7.17 9.28 5.11
C GLN A 76 -7.52 7.91 5.69
N HIS A 77 -8.07 7.89 6.90
CA HIS A 77 -8.50 6.67 7.60
C HIS A 77 -10.02 6.68 7.76
N LEU A 78 -10.75 6.72 6.64
CA LEU A 78 -12.22 6.78 6.64
C LEU A 78 -12.89 5.41 6.61
N HIS A 79 -12.08 4.35 6.59
CA HIS A 79 -12.54 2.97 6.38
C HIS A 79 -13.73 2.57 7.26
N ALA A 80 -13.70 2.89 8.56
CA ALA A 80 -14.76 2.54 9.51
C ALA A 80 -16.15 3.09 9.13
N VAL A 81 -16.20 4.21 8.39
CA VAL A 81 -17.45 4.86 8.01
C VAL A 81 -17.91 4.42 6.62
N ILE A 82 -16.99 4.29 5.66
CA ILE A 82 -17.33 4.16 4.23
C ILE A 82 -17.27 2.73 3.68
N SER A 83 -16.67 1.77 4.42
CA SER A 83 -16.36 0.42 3.90
C SER A 83 -17.56 -0.28 3.25
N LYS A 84 -18.71 -0.30 3.94
CA LYS A 84 -19.91 -1.01 3.48
C LYS A 84 -20.49 -0.43 2.19
N ASP A 85 -20.47 0.90 2.06
CA ASP A 85 -21.02 1.57 0.88
C ASP A 85 -20.08 1.44 -0.32
N VAL A 86 -18.77 1.46 -0.07
CA VAL A 86 -17.74 1.16 -1.07
C VAL A 86 -17.92 -0.28 -1.59
N ALA A 87 -18.02 -1.25 -0.69
CA ALA A 87 -18.18 -2.66 -1.06
C ALA A 87 -19.42 -2.89 -1.95
N LYS A 88 -20.56 -2.27 -1.60
CA LYS A 88 -21.80 -2.33 -2.40
C LYS A 88 -21.66 -1.64 -3.75
N THR A 89 -21.07 -0.45 -3.80
CA THR A 89 -20.98 0.37 -5.02
C THR A 89 -20.08 -0.28 -6.07
N TRP A 90 -18.95 -0.85 -5.64
CA TRP A 90 -17.97 -1.44 -6.54
C TRP A 90 -18.07 -2.97 -6.66
N ASN A 91 -19.07 -3.59 -5.99
CA ASN A 91 -19.30 -5.03 -5.96
C ASN A 91 -18.02 -5.82 -5.60
N ILE A 92 -17.37 -5.39 -4.53
CA ILE A 92 -16.15 -6.02 -4.00
C ILE A 92 -16.44 -6.60 -2.61
N SER A 93 -15.67 -7.61 -2.21
CA SER A 93 -15.68 -8.08 -0.83
C SER A 93 -15.26 -6.96 0.13
N GLU A 94 -15.67 -7.08 1.39
CA GLU A 94 -15.26 -6.14 2.43
C GLU A 94 -13.73 -6.16 2.54
N LEU A 95 -13.11 -5.03 2.19
CA LEU A 95 -11.67 -4.88 2.17
C LEU A 95 -11.17 -4.54 3.57
N GLU A 96 -10.21 -5.28 4.11
CA GLU A 96 -9.54 -4.91 5.38
C GLU A 96 -8.48 -3.80 5.18
N SER A 97 -8.69 -2.86 4.25
CA SER A 97 -7.72 -1.78 4.03
C SER A 97 -7.99 -0.61 4.98
N PRO A 98 -7.04 -0.24 5.86
CA PRO A 98 -7.27 0.75 6.90
C PRO A 98 -7.35 2.20 6.39
N CYS A 99 -7.02 2.45 5.12
CA CYS A 99 -6.81 3.81 4.63
C CYS A 99 -7.03 4.00 3.13
N GLN A 100 -7.19 5.26 2.74
CA GLN A 100 -7.45 5.74 1.39
C GLN A 100 -6.45 6.84 1.03
N LEU A 101 -5.75 6.67 -0.10
CA LEU A 101 -4.83 7.67 -0.64
C LEU A 101 -5.56 8.56 -1.65
N VAL A 102 -5.85 9.79 -1.26
CA VAL A 102 -6.46 10.80 -2.13
C VAL A 102 -5.35 11.59 -2.80
N PHE A 103 -5.38 11.72 -4.13
CA PHE A 103 -4.36 12.44 -4.90
C PHE A 103 -4.98 13.40 -5.92
N GLY A 104 -4.22 14.42 -6.31
CA GLY A 104 -4.66 15.39 -7.32
C GLY A 104 -3.68 16.52 -7.58
N LYS A 105 -4.06 17.44 -8.47
CA LYS A 105 -3.31 18.67 -8.70
C LYS A 105 -3.34 19.55 -7.45
N PRO A 106 -2.21 20.16 -7.07
CA PRO A 106 -2.15 21.06 -5.92
C PRO A 106 -3.03 22.30 -6.17
N ALA A 107 -4.07 22.49 -5.37
CA ALA A 107 -4.92 23.68 -5.40
C ALA A 107 -4.39 24.84 -4.54
N GLY A 108 -3.31 24.62 -3.78
CA GLY A 108 -2.73 25.60 -2.86
C GLY A 108 -1.48 25.09 -2.15
N PRO A 109 -0.92 25.89 -1.22
CA PRO A 109 0.17 25.44 -0.36
C PRO A 109 -0.24 24.20 0.45
N PRO A 110 0.73 23.38 0.91
CA PRO A 110 0.43 22.23 1.76
C PRO A 110 -0.42 22.68 2.95
N ARG A 111 -1.42 21.85 3.30
CA ARG A 111 -2.35 22.14 4.41
C ARG A 111 -1.53 22.44 5.67
N GLY A 112 -1.56 23.69 6.08
CA GLY A 112 -0.90 24.20 7.29
C GLY A 112 0.22 25.21 7.05
N ALA A 113 0.94 25.20 5.92
CA ALA A 113 2.19 25.98 5.77
C ALA A 113 3.13 25.89 7.01
N VAL A 114 2.94 24.85 7.83
CA VAL A 114 3.67 24.62 9.07
C VAL A 114 4.85 23.77 8.66
N ASP A 115 6.05 24.28 8.91
CA ASP A 115 7.26 23.49 8.77
C ASP A 115 7.13 22.24 9.65
N LYS A 116 7.29 21.07 9.01
CA LYS A 116 7.24 19.79 9.70
C LYS A 116 8.33 19.78 10.77
N GLN A 117 7.91 19.76 12.03
CA GLN A 117 8.83 19.66 13.16
C GLN A 117 9.36 18.24 13.27
N PHE A 118 10.68 18.11 13.47
CA PHE A 118 11.34 16.83 13.69
C PHE A 118 11.85 16.74 15.12
N ALA A 119 11.66 15.59 15.75
CA ALA A 119 12.25 15.32 17.06
C ALA A 119 13.79 15.35 16.99
N PRO A 120 14.50 15.62 18.10
CA PRO A 120 15.96 15.55 18.17
C PRO A 120 16.51 14.22 17.65
N LEU A 121 17.76 14.22 17.17
CA LEU A 121 18.37 13.06 16.53
C LEU A 121 18.93 12.07 17.55
N GLU A 122 19.43 12.59 18.66
CA GLU A 122 20.11 11.90 19.76
C GLU A 122 19.31 10.70 20.31
N PRO A 123 17.98 10.78 20.56
CA PRO A 123 17.20 9.62 20.99
C PRO A 123 16.85 8.64 19.86
N ARG A 124 16.92 9.06 18.59
CA ARG A 124 16.42 8.27 17.44
C ARG A 124 17.50 7.45 16.75
N VAL A 125 18.75 7.91 16.76
CA VAL A 125 19.86 7.25 16.05
C VAL A 125 21.01 7.01 17.01
N LYS A 126 21.39 5.74 17.15
CA LYS A 126 22.56 5.32 17.93
C LYS A 126 23.57 4.70 16.98
N VAL A 127 24.78 5.26 16.95
CA VAL A 127 25.88 4.76 16.11
C VAL A 127 26.89 4.08 17.03
N TYR A 128 27.13 2.79 16.80
CA TYR A 128 28.11 2.00 17.53
C TYR A 128 29.25 1.61 16.58
N GLY A 129 30.48 1.95 16.93
CA GLY A 129 31.68 1.68 16.13
C GLY A 129 32.96 1.97 16.92
N LYS A 130 34.11 1.50 16.43
CA LYS A 130 35.41 1.80 17.04
C LYS A 130 35.71 3.29 16.83
N LYS A 131 36.08 4.01 17.89
CA LYS A 131 36.64 5.36 17.76
C LYS A 131 37.85 5.28 16.83
N ALA A 132 37.84 6.10 15.78
CA ALA A 132 39.04 6.36 14.98
C ALA A 132 40.11 7.03 15.84
#